data_AF-A0A1H2A2S0-F1
#
_entry.id   AF-A0A1H2A2S0-F1
#
_cell.length_a   1.000
_cell.length_b   1.000
_cell.length_c   1.000
_cell.angle_alpha   90.00
_cell.angle_beta   90.00
_cell.angle_gamma   90.00
#
_symmetry.space_group_name_H-M   'P 1'
#
loop_
_entity.id
_entity.type
_entity.pdbx_description
1 polymer ?
#
loop_
_entity_poly.entity_id
_entity_poly.type
_entity_poly.pdbx_seq_one_letter_code
_entity_poly.pdbx_strand_id
1 'polypeptide(L)'
;MSGKPAATGRGTGKKGNGDVPELDLERARAGIARRESAPDGEWMVRSMTARNAAKTYICPECSTAVLPGVAHLVVWKDDHLFGAAAGLAERRHWHTNCWNSRSYRYR
;
A
#
# COMPACT_ATOMS: atom_id res chain seq x y z
N MET A 1 -20.22 36.77 47.94
CA MET A 1 -20.54 35.32 48.00
C MET A 1 -21.79 35.09 47.18
N SER A 2 -21.65 34.80 45.88
CA SER A 2 -22.80 34.78 44.97
C SER A 2 -22.62 33.65 43.96
N GLY A 3 -23.18 32.48 44.30
CA GLY A 3 -23.41 31.41 43.35
C GLY A 3 -24.76 31.59 42.65
N LYS A 4 -24.81 31.29 41.35
CA LYS A 4 -26.03 31.07 40.55
C LYS A 4 -25.74 29.98 39.49
N PRO A 5 -26.79 29.32 38.94
CA PRO A 5 -26.83 27.86 38.80
C PRO A 5 -27.01 27.35 37.35
N ALA A 6 -27.31 26.05 37.25
CA ALA A 6 -28.16 25.36 36.26
C ALA A 6 -27.48 24.45 35.21
N ALA A 7 -28.08 23.26 35.09
CA ALA A 7 -27.71 22.12 34.26
C ALA A 7 -28.28 22.22 32.82
N THR A 8 -27.63 21.57 31.85
CA THR A 8 -28.17 21.06 30.56
C THR A 8 -27.04 20.21 29.95
N GLY A 9 -27.14 19.08 29.27
CA GLY A 9 -28.22 18.23 28.78
C GLY A 9 -27.54 17.04 28.06
N ARG A 10 -28.30 15.97 27.85
CA ARG A 10 -27.88 14.66 27.34
C ARG A 10 -27.72 14.71 25.81
N GLY A 11 -26.67 14.11 25.26
CA GLY A 11 -26.47 13.97 23.81
C GLY A 11 -25.86 12.61 23.46
N THR A 12 -26.71 11.65 23.15
CA THR A 12 -26.38 10.27 22.76
C THR A 12 -25.72 10.26 21.38
N GLY A 13 -24.39 10.11 21.34
CA GLY A 13 -23.65 9.88 20.10
C GLY A 13 -23.78 8.44 19.63
N LYS A 14 -24.86 8.12 18.91
CA LYS A 14 -25.04 6.87 18.15
C LYS A 14 -23.96 6.79 17.07
N LYS A 15 -22.85 6.10 17.31
CA LYS A 15 -21.89 5.74 16.25
C LYS A 15 -22.34 4.44 15.61
N GLY A 16 -22.98 4.58 14.46
CA GLY A 16 -23.49 3.49 13.64
C GLY A 16 -22.39 2.48 13.34
N ASN A 17 -22.69 1.23 13.67
CA ASN A 17 -22.13 0.07 13.03
C ASN A 17 -22.61 0.12 11.57
N GLY A 18 -21.78 0.64 10.68
CA GLY A 18 -22.09 0.77 9.26
C GLY A 18 -21.05 0.00 8.46
N ASP A 19 -21.52 -1.01 7.71
CA ASP A 19 -20.77 -1.67 6.65
C ASP A 19 -19.95 -0.67 5.86
N VAL A 20 -18.64 -0.66 6.09
CA VAL A 20 -17.69 -0.02 5.19
C VAL A 20 -17.81 -0.78 3.88
N PRO A 21 -18.22 -0.14 2.76
CA PRO A 21 -18.29 -0.83 1.49
C PRO A 21 -16.92 -1.45 1.22
N GLU A 22 -16.87 -2.75 0.92
CA GLU A 22 -15.62 -3.47 0.65
C GLU A 22 -14.71 -2.73 -0.35
N LEU A 23 -15.32 -2.04 -1.32
CA LEU A 23 -14.69 -1.17 -2.31
C LEU A 23 -13.95 0.05 -1.71
N ASP A 24 -14.44 0.61 -0.61
CA ASP A 24 -13.81 1.73 0.11
C ASP A 24 -12.57 1.24 0.86
N LEU A 25 -12.65 0.07 1.50
CA LEU A 25 -11.51 -0.56 2.17
C LEU A 25 -10.44 -1.01 1.18
N GLU A 26 -10.85 -1.59 0.04
CA GLU A 26 -9.93 -1.95 -1.04
C GLU A 26 -9.24 -0.71 -1.61
N ARG A 27 -9.97 0.40 -1.84
CA ARG A 27 -9.38 1.67 -2.30
C ARG A 27 -8.45 2.29 -1.27
N ALA A 28 -8.84 2.27 0.00
CA ALA A 28 -8.03 2.77 1.11
C ALA A 28 -6.73 1.97 1.27
N ARG A 29 -6.78 0.65 1.10
CA ARG A 29 -5.60 -0.24 1.21
C ARG A 29 -4.74 -0.26 -0.05
N ALA A 30 -5.34 -0.22 -1.24
CA ALA A 30 -4.62 -0.23 -2.52
C ALA A 30 -3.73 1.01 -2.75
N GLY A 31 -3.96 2.09 -1.99
CA GLY A 31 -3.15 3.31 -2.02
C GLY A 31 -1.94 3.29 -1.08
N ILE A 32 -1.94 2.48 -0.01
CA ILE A 32 -0.95 2.56 1.05
C ILE A 32 0.19 1.59 0.76
N ALA A 33 1.37 2.13 0.48
CA ALA A 33 2.59 1.35 0.42
C ALA A 33 3.11 1.09 1.84
N ARG A 34 3.56 -0.14 2.09
CA ARG A 34 4.26 -0.51 3.32
C ARG A 34 5.76 -0.45 3.11
N ARG A 35 6.50 -0.03 4.12
CA ARG A 35 7.96 -0.11 4.15
C ARG A 35 8.39 -1.54 4.50
N GLU A 36 9.38 -2.07 3.77
CA GLU A 36 10.03 -3.34 4.04
C GLU A 36 11.55 -3.16 4.01
N SER A 37 12.19 -3.50 5.13
CA SER A 37 13.65 -3.55 5.25
C SER A 37 14.17 -4.91 4.80
N ALA A 38 15.21 -4.92 3.98
CA ALA A 38 15.85 -6.12 3.47
C ALA A 38 17.37 -5.92 3.36
N PRO A 39 18.17 -6.99 3.19
CA PRO A 39 19.64 -6.87 3.07
C PRO A 39 20.11 -5.97 1.91
N ASP A 40 19.27 -5.79 0.88
CA ASP A 40 19.52 -4.91 -0.28
C ASP A 40 18.98 -3.47 -0.09
N GLY A 41 18.45 -3.14 1.09
CA GLY A 41 18.05 -1.80 1.52
C GLY A 41 16.58 -1.66 1.88
N GLU A 42 16.10 -0.41 1.90
CA GLU A 42 14.71 -0.08 2.26
C GLU A 42 13.81 0.01 1.02
N TRP A 43 12.66 -0.63 1.10
CA TRP A 43 11.72 -0.75 -0.01
C TRP A 43 10.32 -0.29 0.38
N MET A 44 9.65 0.37 -0.54
CA MET A 44 8.21 0.61 -0.46
C MET A 44 7.49 -0.39 -1.34
N VAL A 45 6.54 -1.11 -0.75
CA VAL A 45 5.81 -2.20 -1.38
C VAL A 45 4.33 -1.88 -1.35
N ARG A 46 3.71 -1.86 -2.53
CA ARG A 46 2.27 -1.64 -2.69
C ARG A 46 1.62 -2.83 -3.36
N SER A 47 0.50 -3.29 -2.81
CA SER A 47 -0.30 -4.32 -3.46
C SER A 47 -1.09 -3.75 -4.64
N MET A 48 -1.09 -4.49 -5.75
CA MET A 48 -1.93 -4.24 -6.91
C MET A 48 -2.97 -5.34 -7.01
N THR A 49 -4.24 -4.96 -7.00
CA THR A 49 -5.34 -5.91 -7.18
C THR A 49 -5.46 -6.32 -8.65
N ALA A 50 -6.01 -7.50 -8.90
CA ALA A 50 -6.28 -8.02 -10.24
C ALA A 50 -7.06 -7.01 -11.10
N ARG A 51 -8.09 -6.38 -10.51
CA ARG A 51 -8.93 -5.37 -11.18
C ARG A 51 -8.15 -4.15 -11.66
N ASN A 52 -7.14 -3.73 -10.91
CA ASN A 52 -6.33 -2.54 -11.22
C ASN A 52 -5.10 -2.86 -12.09
N ALA A 53 -4.79 -4.15 -12.28
CA ALA A 53 -3.70 -4.63 -13.12
C ALA A 53 -4.11 -4.60 -14.60
N ALA A 54 -4.10 -3.42 -15.22
CA ALA A 54 -4.54 -3.25 -16.62
C ALA A 54 -3.41 -3.40 -17.67
N LYS A 55 -2.15 -3.49 -17.24
CA LYS A 55 -0.98 -3.48 -18.14
C LYS A 55 -0.06 -4.66 -17.86
N THR A 56 0.61 -5.12 -18.91
CA THR A 56 1.66 -6.15 -18.81
C THR A 56 2.98 -5.53 -18.37
N TYR A 57 3.67 -6.19 -17.44
CA TYR A 57 5.01 -5.82 -17.00
C TYR A 57 5.92 -7.05 -16.93
N ILE A 58 7.24 -6.87 -16.87
CA ILE A 58 8.20 -7.97 -16.70
C ILE A 58 8.68 -8.02 -15.25
N CYS A 59 8.56 -9.18 -14.62
CA CYS A 59 9.04 -9.43 -13.27
C CYS A 59 10.59 -9.50 -13.26
N PRO A 60 11.29 -8.73 -12.40
CA PRO A 60 12.75 -8.71 -12.36
C PRO A 60 13.39 -10.05 -11.96
N GLU A 61 12.75 -10.84 -11.09
CA GLU A 61 13.33 -12.09 -10.57
C GLU A 61 13.25 -13.24 -11.58
N CYS A 62 12.07 -13.47 -12.16
CA CYS A 62 11.83 -14.61 -13.03
C CYS A 62 11.83 -14.25 -14.52
N SER A 63 12.05 -12.98 -14.87
CA SER A 63 12.00 -12.44 -16.24
C SER A 63 10.72 -12.79 -17.02
N THR A 64 9.65 -13.13 -16.31
CA THR A 64 8.36 -13.54 -16.89
C THR A 64 7.33 -12.42 -16.78
N ALA A 65 6.39 -12.38 -17.71
CA ALA A 65 5.34 -11.37 -17.72
C ALA A 65 4.37 -11.50 -16.53
N VAL A 66 4.10 -10.36 -15.90
CA VAL A 66 2.92 -10.14 -15.05
C VAL A 66 1.81 -9.66 -15.99
N LEU A 67 0.84 -10.53 -16.28
CA LEU A 67 -0.24 -10.25 -17.21
C LEU A 67 -1.32 -9.34 -16.59
N PRO A 68 -2.12 -8.64 -17.43
CA PRO A 68 -3.30 -7.94 -16.95
C PRO A 68 -4.25 -8.88 -16.21
N GLY A 69 -4.92 -8.39 -15.18
CA GLY A 69 -5.79 -9.20 -14.33
C GLY A 69 -5.07 -10.03 -13.26
N VAL A 70 -3.73 -10.02 -13.22
CA VAL A 70 -2.96 -10.72 -12.19
C VAL A 70 -2.67 -9.79 -11.01
N ALA A 71 -3.07 -10.19 -9.81
CA ALA A 71 -2.68 -9.49 -8.59
C ALA A 71 -1.18 -9.63 -8.35
N HIS A 72 -0.51 -8.52 -8.06
CA HIS A 72 0.96 -8.45 -8.00
C HIS A 72 1.41 -7.30 -7.10
N LEU A 73 2.72 -7.11 -6.94
CA LEU A 73 3.30 -6.06 -6.11
C LEU A 73 3.99 -5.02 -6.98
N VAL A 74 3.84 -3.75 -6.60
CA VAL A 74 4.60 -2.64 -7.13
C VAL A 74 5.59 -2.19 -6.07
N VAL A 75 6.86 -2.20 -6.43
CA VAL A 75 7.97 -2.00 -5.50
C VAL A 75 8.89 -0.90 -6.00
N TRP A 76 9.33 -0.03 -5.11
CA TRP A 76 10.37 0.96 -5.38
C TRP A 76 11.28 1.19 -4.16
N LYS A 77 12.45 1.79 -4.40
CA LYS A 77 13.38 2.19 -3.34
C LYS A 77 12.79 3.32 -2.49
N ASP A 78 12.81 3.17 -1.17
CA ASP A 78 12.42 4.23 -0.24
C ASP A 78 13.51 5.30 -0.10
N ASP A 79 14.77 4.87 -0.20
CA ASP A 79 15.98 5.65 0.05
C ASP A 79 16.63 6.21 -1.24
N HIS A 80 15.83 6.43 -2.28
CA HIS A 80 16.36 6.88 -3.56
C HIS A 80 17.10 8.22 -3.44
N LEU A 81 18.30 8.33 -4.03
CA LEU A 81 19.19 9.49 -3.90
C LEU A 81 18.54 10.82 -4.29
N PHE A 82 17.62 10.78 -5.25
CA PHE A 82 16.87 11.93 -5.74
C PHE A 82 15.50 12.11 -5.06
N GLY A 83 15.27 11.43 -3.94
CA GLY A 83 14.05 11.50 -3.13
C GLY A 83 12.93 10.54 -3.56
N ALA A 84 11.84 10.54 -2.78
CA ALA A 84 10.75 9.56 -2.88
C ALA A 84 10.03 9.54 -4.25
N ALA A 85 9.87 10.71 -4.89
CA ALA A 85 9.22 10.80 -6.20
C ALA A 85 10.03 10.09 -7.30
N ALA A 86 11.36 10.20 -7.25
CA ALA A 86 12.25 9.53 -8.18
C ALA A 86 12.24 8.01 -7.96
N GLY A 87 12.23 7.55 -6.70
CA GLY A 87 12.04 6.13 -6.39
C GLY A 87 10.72 5.59 -7.00
N LEU A 88 9.61 6.31 -6.82
CA LEU A 88 8.33 5.92 -7.39
C LEU A 88 8.33 5.89 -8.93
N ALA A 89 9.08 6.79 -9.59
CA ALA A 89 9.22 6.78 -11.04
C ALA A 89 9.93 5.52 -11.55
N GLU A 90 10.85 4.97 -10.78
CA GLU A 90 11.59 3.72 -11.08
C GLU A 90 10.92 2.45 -10.55
N ARG A 91 9.63 2.52 -10.20
CA ARG A 91 8.88 1.38 -9.66
C ARG A 91 8.92 0.16 -10.59
N ARG A 92 9.08 -1.01 -9.97
CA ARG A 92 9.13 -2.32 -10.63
C ARG A 92 7.92 -3.16 -10.22
N HIS A 93 7.50 -4.04 -11.11
CA HIS A 93 6.32 -4.88 -10.92
C HIS A 93 6.76 -6.32 -10.72
N TRP A 94 6.34 -6.93 -9.61
CA TRP A 94 6.79 -8.25 -9.17
C TRP A 94 5.59 -9.16 -8.97
N HIS A 95 5.71 -10.44 -9.36
CA HIS A 95 4.80 -11.44 -8.81
C HIS A 95 4.97 -11.51 -7.30
N THR A 96 3.87 -11.68 -6.55
CA THR A 96 3.91 -11.72 -5.08
C THR A 96 4.87 -12.79 -4.56
N ASN A 97 4.87 -13.99 -5.17
CA ASN A 97 5.78 -15.06 -4.77
C ASN A 97 7.25 -14.69 -5.04
N CYS A 98 7.53 -14.14 -6.22
CA CYS A 98 8.90 -13.73 -6.59
C CYS A 98 9.45 -12.66 -5.65
N TRP A 99 8.64 -11.70 -5.20
CA TRP A 99 9.07 -10.69 -4.23
C TRP A 99 9.46 -11.31 -2.88
N ASN A 100 8.64 -12.24 -2.39
CA ASN A 100 8.83 -12.90 -1.10
C ASN A 100 10.00 -13.89 -1.10
N SER A 101 10.25 -14.55 -2.24
CA SER A 101 11.31 -15.54 -2.40
C SER A 101 12.58 -14.98 -3.04
N ARG A 102 12.66 -13.66 -3.27
CA ARG A 102 13.76 -13.06 -4.02
C ARG A 102 15.09 -13.30 -3.35
N SER A 103 16.11 -13.53 -4.16
CA SER A 103 17.48 -13.57 -3.65
C SER A 103 18.06 -12.16 -3.57
N TYR A 104 18.63 -11.80 -2.42
CA TYR A 104 19.29 -10.50 -2.22
C TYR A 104 20.72 -10.47 -2.79
N ARG A 105 20.96 -11.23 -3.86
CA ARG A 105 22.28 -11.28 -4.50
C ARG A 105 22.55 -9.90 -5.07
N TYR A 106 23.58 -9.22 -4.55
CA TYR A 106 24.08 -7.98 -5.12
C TYR A 106 24.51 -8.28 -6.57
N ARG A 107 23.75 -7.78 -7.54
CA ARG A 107 24.07 -7.88 -8.97
C ARG A 107 24.72 -6.61 -9.45
#